data_AF-A0A915XXE9-F1
#
_entry.id   AF-A0A915XXE9-F1
#
_cell.length_a   1.000
_cell.length_b   1.000
_cell.length_c   1.000
_cell.angle_alpha   90.00
_cell.angle_beta   90.00
_cell.angle_gamma   90.00
#
_symmetry.space_group_name_H-M   'P 1'
#
loop_
_entity.id
_entity.type
_entity.pdbx_description
1 polymer ?
#
loop_
_entity_poly.entity_id
_entity_poly.type
_entity_poly.pdbx_seq_one_letter_code
_entity_poly.pdbx_strand_id
1 'polypeptide(L)'
;MPSEHKLQAKDVLIAGLAFALWLITVALGLWEVYVLRQLYYLIYARIARRFGGDYESADAIGYCLLPILAFGFIAFAIGTGEWHRLNLGRPRSWKVFAVTIAIQLTILLIYEII
;
A
#
# COMPACT_ATOMS: atom_id res chain seq x y z
N MET A 1 30.85 31.04 12.19
CA MET A 1 30.35 29.97 13.09
C MET A 1 29.08 29.42 12.45
N PRO A 2 29.04 28.15 12.03
CA PRO A 2 27.81 27.58 11.50
C PRO A 2 26.83 27.41 12.66
N SER A 3 25.69 28.07 12.57
CA SER A 3 24.61 27.98 13.55
C SER A 3 24.18 26.52 13.69
N GLU A 4 24.42 25.93 14.85
CA GLU A 4 23.84 24.65 15.23
C GLU A 4 22.32 24.75 15.07
N HIS A 5 21.81 24.11 14.03
CA HIS A 5 20.39 24.00 13.75
C HIS A 5 19.81 23.09 14.83
N LYS A 6 19.51 23.64 16.02
CA LYS A 6 18.80 22.91 17.07
C LYS A 6 17.55 22.34 16.43
N LEU A 7 17.49 21.00 16.29
CA LEU A 7 16.29 20.32 15.83
C LEU A 7 15.15 20.82 16.72
N GLN A 8 14.21 21.56 16.14
CA GLN A 8 13.08 22.04 16.90
C GLN A 8 12.23 20.81 17.25
N ALA A 9 11.68 20.75 18.46
CA ALA A 9 10.84 19.61 18.88
C ALA A 9 9.71 19.32 17.88
N LYS A 10 9.22 20.35 17.19
CA LYS A 10 8.24 20.25 16.10
C LYS A 10 8.72 19.40 14.92
N ASP A 11 9.98 19.53 14.52
CA ASP A 11 10.55 18.79 13.39
C ASP A 11 10.69 17.30 13.73
N VAL A 12 11.06 16.99 14.99
CA VAL A 12 11.10 15.62 15.52
C VAL A 12 9.70 14.99 15.52
N LEU A 13 8.70 15.73 15.98
CA LEU A 13 7.30 15.26 16.00
C LEU A 13 6.77 15.00 14.59
N ILE A 14 7.05 15.91 13.64
CA ILE A 14 6.66 15.75 12.23
C ILE A 14 7.33 14.52 11.63
N ALA A 15 8.62 14.32 11.89
CA ALA A 15 9.35 13.14 11.40
C ALA A 15 8.79 11.85 12.00
N GLY A 16 8.54 11.83 13.31
CA GLY A 16 7.96 10.68 14.00
C GLY A 16 6.57 10.33 13.48
N LEU A 17 5.71 11.33 13.25
CA LEU A 17 4.38 11.12 12.68
C LEU A 17 4.44 10.58 11.24
N ALA A 18 5.29 11.17 10.39
CA ALA A 18 5.47 10.69 9.02
C ALA A 18 5.99 9.25 8.98
N PHE A 19 6.93 8.91 9.86
CA PHE A 19 7.43 7.55 9.99
C PHE A 19 6.36 6.57 10.47
N ALA A 20 5.56 6.95 11.46
CA ALA A 20 4.45 6.14 11.95
C ALA A 20 3.39 5.88 10.86
N LEU A 21 2.99 6.93 10.13
CA LEU A 21 2.06 6.77 9.01
C LEU A 21 2.63 5.88 7.91
N TRP A 22 3.91 6.04 7.58
CA TRP A 22 4.57 5.17 6.61
C TRP A 22 4.57 3.71 7.07
N LEU A 23 4.89 3.42 8.33
CA LEU A 23 4.81 2.06 8.87
C LEU A 23 3.39 1.48 8.79
N ILE A 24 2.37 2.28 9.10
CA ILE A 24 0.97 1.85 8.98
C ILE A 24 0.64 1.52 7.51
N THR A 25 1.01 2.39 6.57
CA THR A 25 0.78 2.12 5.14
C THR A 25 1.53 0.88 4.67
N VAL A 26 2.72 0.62 5.21
CA VAL A 26 3.48 -0.57 4.88
C VAL A 26 2.80 -1.83 5.42
N ALA A 27 2.38 -1.81 6.68
CA ALA A 27 1.68 -2.94 7.30
C ALA A 27 0.36 -3.27 6.59
N LEU A 28 -0.44 -2.25 6.25
CA LEU A 28 -1.66 -2.41 5.47
C LEU A 28 -1.36 -2.98 4.07
N GLY A 29 -0.35 -2.44 3.39
CA GLY A 29 -0.01 -2.88 2.05
C GLY A 29 0.50 -4.32 1.98
N LEU A 30 1.22 -4.79 3.01
CA LEU A 30 1.59 -6.21 3.14
C LEU A 30 0.37 -7.11 3.24
N TRP A 31 -0.65 -6.70 4.01
CA TRP A 31 -1.92 -7.42 4.06
C TRP A 31 -2.63 -7.36 2.71
N GLU A 32 -2.67 -6.20 2.06
CA GLU A 32 -3.35 -6.01 0.79
C GLU A 32 -2.82 -6.87 -0.34
N VAL A 33 -1.54 -7.24 -0.34
CA VAL A 33 -1.00 -8.21 -1.30
C VAL A 33 -1.78 -9.54 -1.23
N TYR A 34 -2.10 -10.01 -0.03
CA TYR A 34 -2.92 -11.21 0.16
C TYR A 34 -4.38 -10.95 -0.20
N VAL A 35 -4.94 -9.81 0.20
CA VAL A 35 -6.33 -9.43 -0.08
C VAL A 35 -6.59 -9.34 -1.58
N LEU A 36 -5.69 -8.71 -2.33
CA LEU A 36 -5.80 -8.57 -3.79
C LEU A 36 -5.76 -9.93 -4.49
N ARG A 37 -4.96 -10.88 -4.00
CA ARG A 37 -4.99 -12.26 -4.50
C ARG A 37 -6.33 -12.94 -4.19
N GLN A 38 -6.89 -12.75 -3.01
CA GLN A 38 -8.21 -13.30 -2.67
C GLN A 38 -9.33 -12.66 -3.50
N LEU A 39 -9.30 -11.34 -3.66
CA LEU A 39 -10.22 -10.61 -4.52
C LEU A 39 -10.18 -11.13 -5.96
N TYR A 40 -8.99 -11.41 -6.50
CA TYR A 40 -8.85 -12.05 -7.80
C TYR A 40 -9.63 -13.37 -7.87
N TYR A 41 -9.46 -14.27 -6.91
CA TYR A 41 -10.19 -15.55 -6.89
C TYR A 41 -11.70 -15.38 -6.70
N LEU A 42 -12.14 -14.45 -5.85
CA LEU A 42 -13.56 -14.17 -5.63
C LEU A 42 -14.23 -13.64 -6.90
N ILE A 43 -13.58 -12.68 -7.58
CA ILE A 43 -14.04 -12.13 -8.84
C ILE A 43 -14.06 -13.23 -9.91
N TYR A 44 -12.99 -14.03 -10.00
CA TYR A 44 -12.91 -15.14 -10.93
C TYR A 44 -14.05 -16.14 -10.72
N ALA A 45 -14.27 -16.58 -9.48
CA ALA A 45 -15.33 -17.53 -9.15
C ALA A 45 -16.73 -16.99 -9.51
N ARG A 46 -16.97 -15.69 -9.31
CA ARG A 46 -18.24 -15.04 -9.68
C ARG A 46 -18.44 -14.98 -11.20
N ILE A 47 -17.38 -14.73 -11.97
CA ILE A 47 -17.40 -14.74 -13.45
C ILE A 47 -17.56 -16.18 -13.96
N ALA A 48 -16.79 -17.12 -13.44
CA ALA A 48 -16.82 -18.53 -13.81
C ALA A 48 -18.21 -19.15 -13.63
N ARG A 49 -18.93 -18.80 -12.55
CA ARG A 49 -20.33 -19.24 -12.37
C ARG A 49 -21.25 -18.80 -13.50
N ARG A 50 -20.96 -17.68 -14.17
CA ARG A 50 -21.83 -17.10 -15.21
C ARG A 50 -21.46 -17.53 -16.62
N PHE A 51 -20.19 -17.85 -16.87
CA PHE A 51 -19.67 -18.11 -18.23
C PHE A 51 -18.93 -19.44 -18.38
N GLY A 52 -18.86 -20.25 -17.32
CA GLY A 52 -17.92 -21.37 -17.23
C GLY A 52 -16.53 -20.89 -16.82
N GLY A 53 -15.75 -21.75 -16.17
CA GLY A 53 -14.41 -21.40 -15.70
C GLY A 53 -13.46 -22.59 -15.68
N ASP A 54 -12.21 -22.31 -16.02
CA ASP A 54 -11.08 -23.21 -15.88
C ASP A 54 -10.30 -22.85 -14.59
N TYR A 55 -10.42 -23.69 -13.57
CA TYR A 55 -9.80 -23.45 -12.28
C TYR A 55 -8.27 -23.61 -12.31
N GLU A 56 -7.72 -24.43 -13.22
CA GLU A 56 -6.28 -24.63 -13.32
C GLU A 56 -5.59 -23.38 -13.87
N SER A 57 -6.17 -22.78 -14.92
CA SER A 57 -5.69 -21.50 -15.45
C SER A 57 -5.79 -20.37 -14.41
N ALA A 58 -6.83 -20.37 -13.59
CA ALA A 58 -7.00 -19.36 -12.55
C ALA A 58 -5.93 -19.47 -11.45
N ASP A 59 -5.60 -20.70 -11.06
CA ASP A 59 -4.54 -20.93 -10.08
C ASP A 59 -3.16 -20.53 -10.62
N ALA A 60 -2.85 -20.86 -11.87
CA ALA A 60 -1.61 -20.43 -12.51
C ALA A 60 -1.46 -18.90 -12.50
N ILE A 61 -2.53 -18.17 -12.82
CA ILE A 61 -2.54 -16.69 -12.75
C ILE A 61 -2.39 -16.22 -11.31
N GLY A 62 -3.13 -16.81 -10.36
CA GLY A 62 -3.06 -16.45 -8.95
C GLY A 62 -1.66 -16.65 -8.34
N TYR A 63 -0.93 -17.67 -8.79
CA TYR A 63 0.48 -17.89 -8.41
C TYR A 63 1.42 -16.84 -9.01
N CYS A 64 1.22 -16.46 -10.28
CA CYS A 64 2.01 -15.40 -10.93
C CYS A 64 1.69 -14.00 -10.38
N LEU A 65 0.45 -13.78 -9.94
CA LEU A 65 -0.01 -12.48 -9.44
C LEU A 65 0.68 -12.11 -8.12
N LEU A 66 0.87 -13.08 -7.23
CA LEU A 66 1.46 -12.85 -5.91
C LEU A 66 2.86 -12.20 -5.95
N PRO A 67 3.86 -12.73 -6.69
CA PRO A 67 5.16 -12.09 -6.78
C PRO A 67 5.07 -10.71 -7.45
N ILE A 68 4.22 -10.52 -8.47
CA ILE A 68 4.03 -9.22 -9.12
C ILE A 68 3.54 -8.18 -8.10
N LEU A 69 2.51 -8.52 -7.32
CA LEU A 69 1.98 -7.65 -6.28
C LEU A 69 3.02 -7.37 -5.19
N ALA A 70 3.74 -8.40 -4.74
CA ALA A 70 4.77 -8.26 -3.72
C ALA A 70 5.92 -7.35 -4.18
N PHE A 71 6.46 -7.55 -5.38
CA PHE A 71 7.52 -6.70 -5.93
C PHE A 71 7.02 -5.27 -6.19
N GLY A 72 5.82 -5.12 -6.75
CA GLY A 72 5.20 -3.81 -6.95
C GLY A 72 5.02 -3.06 -5.63
N PHE A 73 4.58 -3.76 -4.58
CA PHE A 73 4.41 -3.19 -3.26
C PHE A 73 5.75 -2.82 -2.60
N ILE A 74 6.78 -3.66 -2.71
CA ILE A 74 8.13 -3.34 -2.19
C ILE A 74 8.67 -2.08 -2.87
N ALA A 75 8.58 -2.01 -4.21
CA ALA A 75 9.01 -0.84 -4.97
C ALA A 75 8.23 0.42 -4.53
N PHE A 76 6.93 0.30 -4.33
CA PHE A 76 6.09 1.38 -3.81
C PHE A 76 6.50 1.82 -2.40
N ALA A 77 6.74 0.88 -1.47
CA ALA A 77 7.11 1.17 -0.09
C ALA A 77 8.46 1.90 0.00
N ILE A 78 9.46 1.46 -0.77
CA ILE A 78 10.77 2.11 -0.87
C ILE A 78 10.63 3.50 -1.50
N GLY A 79 9.93 3.59 -2.64
CA GLY A 79 9.76 4.84 -3.37
C GLY A 79 9.03 5.91 -2.57
N THR A 80 7.93 5.54 -1.89
CA THR A 80 7.19 6.45 -1.01
C THR A 80 8.00 6.82 0.22
N GLY A 81 8.71 5.88 0.84
CA GLY A 81 9.59 6.15 1.98
C GLY A 81 10.65 7.21 1.66
N GLU A 82 11.37 7.03 0.55
CA GLU A 82 12.37 8.00 0.09
C GLU A 82 11.73 9.35 -0.25
N TRP A 83 10.58 9.33 -0.92
CA TRP A 83 9.89 10.56 -1.29
C TRP A 83 9.38 11.34 -0.06
N HIS A 84 8.87 10.67 0.98
CA HIS A 84 8.43 11.29 2.23
C HIS A 84 9.63 11.88 3.00
N ARG A 85 10.77 11.20 2.98
CA ARG A 85 12.03 11.69 3.56
C ARG A 85 12.47 13.00 2.91
N LEU A 86 12.41 13.08 1.58
CA LEU A 86 12.78 14.29 0.81
C LEU A 86 11.76 15.44 0.93
N ASN A 87 10.50 15.13 1.29
CA ASN A 87 9.41 16.10 1.35
C ASN A 87 8.84 16.26 2.77
N LEU A 88 9.64 15.97 3.80
CA LEU A 88 9.21 16.00 5.18
C LEU A 88 8.61 17.36 5.57
N GLY A 89 7.47 17.35 6.26
CA GLY A 89 6.77 18.56 6.69
C GLY A 89 6.06 19.35 5.58
N ARG A 90 6.15 18.96 4.30
CA ARG A 90 5.47 19.65 3.21
C ARG A 90 4.02 19.16 3.03
N PRO A 91 3.05 20.03 2.69
CA PRO A 91 1.64 19.64 2.45
C PRO A 91 1.48 18.55 1.40
N ARG A 92 2.33 18.54 0.36
CA ARG A 92 2.34 17.49 -0.66
C ARG A 92 2.57 16.11 -0.02
N SER A 93 3.44 16.02 0.99
CA SER A 93 3.76 14.77 1.68
C SER A 93 2.56 14.13 2.34
N TRP A 94 1.81 14.95 3.07
CA TRP A 94 0.56 14.54 3.71
C TRP A 94 -0.54 14.16 2.73
N LYS A 95 -0.59 14.83 1.57
CA LYS A 95 -1.54 14.46 0.51
C LYS A 95 -1.28 13.04 -0.02
N VAL A 96 0.00 12.66 -0.19
CA VAL A 96 0.35 11.30 -0.62
C VAL A 96 -0.08 10.28 0.43
N PHE A 97 0.21 10.52 1.72
CA PHE A 97 -0.29 9.64 2.79
C PHE A 97 -1.81 9.49 2.76
N ALA A 98 -2.55 10.59 2.66
CA ALA A 98 -4.00 10.57 2.65
C ALA A 98 -4.56 9.76 1.46
N VAL A 99 -3.99 9.95 0.27
CA VAL A 99 -4.39 9.22 -0.94
C VAL A 99 -4.05 7.74 -0.82
N THR A 100 -2.83 7.41 -0.36
CA THR A 100 -2.43 6.02 -0.13
C THR A 100 -3.39 5.34 0.83
N ILE A 101 -3.60 5.90 2.03
CA ILE A 101 -4.50 5.34 3.04
C ILE A 101 -5.93 5.21 2.48
N ALA A 102 -6.44 6.19 1.74
CA ALA A 102 -7.77 6.11 1.15
C ALA A 102 -7.90 4.94 0.16
N ILE A 103 -6.90 4.73 -0.70
CA ILE A 103 -6.87 3.59 -1.64
C ILE A 103 -6.80 2.28 -0.85
N GLN A 104 -5.95 2.21 0.16
CA GLN A 104 -5.76 1.04 1.00
C GLN A 104 -7.07 0.60 1.67
N LEU A 105 -7.70 1.55 2.37
CA LEU A 105 -9.01 1.33 2.98
C LEU A 105 -10.09 0.95 1.96
N THR A 106 -10.04 1.51 0.75
CA THR A 106 -10.98 1.14 -0.33
C THR A 106 -10.79 -0.31 -0.77
N ILE A 107 -9.56 -0.79 -0.92
CA ILE A 107 -9.27 -2.20 -1.28
C ILE A 107 -9.84 -3.13 -0.21
N LEU A 108 -9.59 -2.83 1.06
CA LEU A 108 -10.11 -3.61 2.18
C LEU A 108 -11.64 -3.58 2.23
N LEU A 109 -12.26 -2.42 2.04
CA LEU A 109 -13.71 -2.30 2.01
C LEU A 109 -14.32 -3.14 0.86
N ILE A 110 -13.72 -3.12 -0.32
CA ILE A 110 -14.19 -3.93 -1.46
C ILE A 110 -14.10 -5.42 -1.12
N TYR A 111 -13.04 -5.85 -0.46
CA TYR A 111 -12.86 -7.24 -0.03
C TYR A 111 -13.94 -7.69 0.97
N GLU A 112 -14.31 -6.84 1.92
CA GLU A 112 -15.34 -7.17 2.91
C GLU A 112 -16.75 -7.25 2.32
N ILE A 113 -17.01 -6.61 1.17
CA ILE A 113 -18.36 -6.53 0.58
C ILE A 113 -18.59 -7.57 -0.54
N ILE A 114 -17.53 -8.10 -1.18
CA ILE A 114 -17.64 -8.99 -2.35
C ILE A 114 -17.96 -10.45 -2.00
#